data_AF-A0A6J4Q982-F1
#
_entry.id   AF-A0A6J4Q982-F1
#
_cell.length_a   1.000
_cell.length_b   1.000
_cell.length_c   1.000
_cell.angle_alpha   90.00
_cell.angle_beta   90.00
_cell.angle_gamma   90.00
#
_symmetry.space_group_name_H-M   'P 1'
#
loop_
_entity.id
_entity.type
_entity.pdbx_description
1 polymer ?
#
loop_
_entity_poly.entity_id
_entity_poly.type
_entity_poly.pdbx_seq_one_letter_code
_entity_poly.pdbx_strand_id
1 'polypeptide(L)'
;MVGMREDMEYISGVLDELEAIVQDASGVPMRKGRAVIDRADLLAMLDELRGSLPGELSEAEALRRECVAVVASAEEEARRIIEEAHEQAEAKVLDTELYRRSQRRAAEGEDRAERYAREIRGGSEVYQDRVLGQLEGWFQDSLVSVGESRQELGNSPVRRSPMPAAETPPPEENGHGWRASSA
;
A
#
# COMPACT_ATOMS: atom_id res chain seq x y z
N MET A 1 21.02 35.89 28.24
CA MET A 1 20.50 36.61 27.06
C MET A 1 20.42 38.14 27.25
N VAL A 2 20.30 38.65 28.49
CA VAL A 2 20.36 40.11 28.76
C VAL A 2 21.82 40.64 28.69
N GLY A 3 22.79 39.94 29.31
CA GLY A 3 24.21 40.31 29.27
C GLY A 3 24.79 40.44 27.85
N MET A 4 24.73 39.38 27.03
CA MET A 4 25.17 39.40 25.63
C MET A 4 24.55 40.52 24.76
N ARG A 5 23.38 41.05 25.15
CA ARG A 5 22.77 42.20 24.45
C ARG A 5 23.40 43.51 24.90
N GLU A 6 23.64 43.67 26.19
CA GLU A 6 24.34 44.82 26.79
C GLU A 6 25.80 44.88 26.32
N ASP A 7 26.48 43.74 26.26
CA ASP A 7 27.88 43.63 25.83
C ASP A 7 28.05 43.86 24.31
N MET A 8 27.09 43.42 23.50
CA MET A 8 27.06 43.72 22.06
C MET A 8 26.77 45.21 21.79
N GLU A 9 25.87 45.82 22.57
CA GLU A 9 25.57 47.25 22.50
C GLU A 9 26.80 48.09 22.88
N TYR A 10 27.55 47.64 23.88
CA TYR A 10 28.84 48.22 24.26
C TYR A 10 29.87 48.17 23.12
N ILE A 11 30.06 46.99 22.52
CA ILE A 11 30.99 46.80 21.39
C ILE A 11 30.59 47.67 20.19
N SER A 12 29.30 47.76 19.89
CA SER A 12 28.79 48.64 18.84
C SER A 12 29.14 50.09 19.14
N GLY A 13 28.97 50.54 20.38
CA GLY A 13 29.33 51.89 20.80
C GLY A 13 30.82 52.20 20.60
N VAL A 14 31.71 51.26 20.95
CA VAL A 14 33.17 51.43 20.73
C VAL A 14 33.51 51.48 19.23
N LEU A 15 32.82 50.69 18.39
CA LEU A 15 32.99 50.75 16.94
C LEU A 15 32.47 52.06 16.34
N ASP A 16 31.33 52.56 16.83
CA ASP A 16 30.76 53.84 16.40
C ASP A 16 31.68 55.01 16.79
N GLU A 17 32.28 54.96 17.98
CA GLU A 17 33.26 55.96 18.44
C GLU A 17 34.55 55.92 17.62
N LEU A 18 35.05 54.71 17.32
CA LEU A 18 36.19 54.52 16.44
C LEU A 18 35.91 55.06 15.03
N GLU A 19 34.71 54.83 14.50
CA GLU A 19 34.28 55.38 13.21
C GLU A 19 34.24 56.91 13.26
N ALA A 20 33.69 57.51 14.31
CA ALA A 20 33.63 58.95 14.50
C ALA A 20 35.04 59.58 14.50
N ILE A 21 36.00 58.98 15.23
CA ILE A 21 37.40 59.45 15.25
C ILE A 21 38.03 59.41 13.86
N VAL A 22 37.79 58.35 13.09
CA VAL A 22 38.33 58.22 11.73
C VAL A 22 37.71 59.22 10.78
N GLN A 23 36.41 59.52 10.93
CA GLN A 23 35.69 60.51 10.12
C GLN A 23 36.13 61.96 10.43
N ASP A 24 36.35 62.29 11.69
CA ASP A 24 36.74 63.65 12.15
C ASP A 24 38.26 63.92 12.06
N ALA A 25 39.05 62.91 11.71
CA ALA A 25 40.49 63.00 11.64
C ALA A 25 40.98 64.07 10.64
N SER A 26 41.94 64.89 11.08
CA SER A 26 42.45 66.02 10.28
C SER A 26 43.26 65.53 9.07
N GLY A 27 42.91 65.99 7.87
CA GLY A 27 43.60 65.61 6.62
C GLY A 27 45.05 66.10 6.55
N VAL A 28 45.92 65.31 5.90
CA VAL A 28 47.34 65.69 5.68
C VAL A 28 47.50 66.49 4.37
N PRO A 29 48.08 67.71 4.40
CA PRO A 29 48.29 68.51 3.19
C PRO A 29 49.11 67.75 2.13
N MET A 30 48.71 67.90 0.86
CA MET A 30 49.32 67.24 -0.31
C MET A 30 49.25 65.70 -0.33
N ARG A 31 48.55 65.04 0.61
CA ARG A 31 48.35 63.58 0.63
C ARG A 31 46.87 63.23 0.73
N LYS A 32 46.24 62.93 -0.42
CA LYS A 32 44.82 62.51 -0.47
C LYS A 32 44.61 61.20 0.30
N GLY A 33 43.51 61.13 1.06
CA GLY A 33 43.11 59.94 1.81
C GLY A 33 43.97 59.63 3.05
N ARG A 34 44.77 60.60 3.53
CA ARG A 34 45.51 60.45 4.79
C ARG A 34 44.99 61.43 5.82
N ALA A 35 44.80 60.93 7.03
CA ALA A 35 44.40 61.72 8.17
C ALA A 35 45.39 61.52 9.33
N VAL A 36 45.50 62.53 10.18
CA VAL A 36 46.26 62.50 11.43
C VAL A 36 45.29 62.11 12.53
N ILE A 37 45.57 60.99 13.18
CA ILE A 37 44.79 60.42 14.28
C ILE A 37 45.71 60.30 15.49
N ASP A 38 45.17 60.55 16.68
CA ASP A 38 45.90 60.27 17.91
C ASP A 38 46.14 58.76 18.03
N ARG A 39 47.42 58.39 18.07
CA ARG A 39 47.83 56.99 18.12
C ARG A 39 47.44 56.33 19.45
N ALA A 40 47.44 57.08 20.55
CA ALA A 40 47.10 56.54 21.87
C ALA A 40 45.60 56.21 21.95
N ASP A 41 44.74 57.12 21.49
CA ASP A 41 43.28 56.92 21.50
C ASP A 41 42.87 55.74 20.61
N LEU A 42 43.42 55.66 19.39
CA LEU A 42 43.17 54.56 18.47
C LEU A 42 43.61 53.20 19.05
N LEU A 43 44.76 53.16 19.72
CA LEU A 43 45.25 51.92 20.33
C LEU A 43 44.40 51.50 21.52
N ALA A 44 43.91 52.45 22.33
CA ALA A 44 43.04 52.16 23.45
C ALA A 44 41.72 51.49 22.99
N MET A 45 41.06 52.05 21.97
CA MET A 45 39.83 51.48 21.42
C MET A 45 40.06 50.10 20.77
N LEU A 46 41.19 49.92 20.07
CA LEU A 46 41.54 48.63 19.50
C LEU A 46 41.83 47.57 20.56
N ASP A 47 42.47 47.94 21.66
CA ASP A 47 42.74 47.03 22.77
C ASP A 47 41.47 46.66 23.53
N GLU A 48 40.55 47.61 23.67
CA GLU A 48 39.21 47.38 24.22
C GLU A 48 38.38 46.41 23.36
N LEU A 49 38.30 46.65 22.04
CA LEU A 49 37.66 45.74 21.10
C LEU A 49 38.29 44.36 21.10
N ARG A 50 39.63 44.27 21.22
CA ARG A 50 40.34 42.99 21.35
C ARG A 50 40.03 42.26 22.65
N GLY A 51 39.71 42.99 23.71
CA GLY A 51 39.34 42.41 25.00
C GLY A 51 37.92 41.83 25.01
N SER A 52 36.97 42.52 24.37
CA SER A 52 35.53 42.19 24.45
C SER A 52 35.03 41.31 23.29
N LEU A 53 35.39 41.59 22.03
CA LEU A 53 34.86 40.89 20.85
C LEU A 53 35.08 39.37 20.84
N PRO A 54 36.27 38.82 21.16
CA PRO A 54 36.50 37.38 21.06
C PRO A 54 35.62 36.58 22.02
N GLY A 55 35.32 37.13 23.20
CA GLY A 55 34.44 36.53 24.20
C GLY A 55 33.01 36.42 23.66
N GLU A 56 32.44 37.55 23.23
CA GLU A 56 31.09 37.61 22.67
C GLU A 56 30.91 36.71 21.45
N LEU A 57 31.90 36.68 20.55
CA LEU A 57 31.83 35.80 19.38
C LEU A 57 31.84 34.32 19.78
N SER A 58 32.67 33.95 20.76
CA SER A 58 32.72 32.58 21.29
C SER A 58 31.40 32.18 21.95
N GLU A 59 30.78 33.07 22.72
CA GLU A 59 29.48 32.84 23.34
C GLU A 59 28.36 32.70 22.31
N ALA A 60 28.32 33.57 21.30
CA ALA A 60 27.37 33.48 20.20
C ALA A 60 27.51 32.16 19.42
N GLU A 61 28.75 31.71 19.18
CA GLU A 61 29.01 30.41 18.57
C GLU A 61 28.56 29.25 19.44
N ALA A 62 28.79 29.31 20.75
CA ALA A 62 28.36 28.29 21.70
C ALA A 62 26.83 28.19 21.74
N LEU A 63 26.13 29.32 21.82
CA LEU A 63 24.68 29.39 21.78
C LEU A 63 24.13 28.83 20.46
N ARG A 64 24.76 29.17 19.32
CA ARG A 64 24.38 28.62 18.02
C ARG A 64 24.50 27.09 17.99
N ARG A 65 25.58 26.53 18.54
CA ARG A 65 25.77 25.07 18.64
C ARG A 65 24.71 24.43 19.54
N GLU A 66 24.39 25.05 20.67
CA GLU A 66 23.34 24.60 21.58
C GLU A 66 21.98 24.60 20.90
N CYS A 67 21.60 25.68 20.22
CA CYS A 67 20.35 25.75 19.48
C CYS A 67 20.25 24.64 18.43
N VAL A 68 21.32 24.37 17.67
CA VAL A 68 21.34 23.27 16.70
C VAL A 68 21.15 21.91 17.38
N ALA A 69 21.81 21.68 18.52
CA ALA A 69 21.67 20.44 19.28
C ALA A 69 20.25 20.26 19.82
N VAL A 70 19.64 21.33 20.35
CA VAL A 70 18.25 21.33 20.85
C VAL A 70 17.28 21.02 19.73
N VAL A 71 17.44 21.65 18.55
CA VAL A 71 16.58 21.38 17.39
C VAL A 71 16.71 19.93 16.94
N ALA A 72 17.93 19.40 16.82
CA ALA A 72 18.14 18.00 16.44
C ALA A 72 17.52 17.02 17.45
N SER A 73 17.68 17.29 18.75
CA SER A 73 17.05 16.48 19.81
C SER A 73 15.52 16.55 19.77
N ALA A 74 14.95 17.73 19.51
CA ALA A 74 13.51 17.90 19.38
C ALA A 74 12.96 17.17 18.14
N GLU A 75 13.69 17.17 17.02
CA GLU A 75 13.33 16.41 15.81
C GLU A 75 13.40 14.90 16.01
N GLU A 76 14.38 14.41 16.77
CA GLU A 76 14.48 13.00 17.15
C GLU A 76 13.33 12.59 18.07
N GLU A 77 13.04 13.38 19.11
CA GLU A 77 11.95 13.09 20.03
C GLU A 77 10.57 13.18 19.34
N ALA A 78 10.39 14.15 18.45
CA ALA A 78 9.16 14.25 17.64
C ALA A 78 8.95 13.00 16.77
N ARG A 79 10.01 12.50 16.12
CA ARG A 79 9.94 11.26 15.33
C ARG A 79 9.58 10.06 16.21
N ARG A 80 10.20 9.94 17.38
CA ARG A 80 9.91 8.88 18.35
C ARG A 80 8.45 8.92 18.82
N ILE A 81 7.92 10.10 19.14
CA ILE A 81 6.52 10.27 19.56
C ILE A 81 5.56 9.83 18.45
N ILE A 82 5.85 10.18 17.20
CA ILE A 82 5.03 9.79 16.05
C ILE A 82 5.04 8.27 15.87
N GLU A 83 6.21 7.64 15.94
CA GLU A 83 6.36 6.18 15.82
C GLU A 83 5.60 5.45 16.93
N GLU A 84 5.77 5.88 18.18
CA GLU A 84 5.05 5.31 19.32
C GLU A 84 3.52 5.51 19.19
N ALA A 85 3.07 6.67 18.71
CA ALA A 85 1.66 6.93 18.47
C ALA A 85 1.07 6.02 17.39
N HIS A 86 1.83 5.71 16.33
CA HIS A 86 1.44 4.76 15.29
C HIS A 86 1.33 3.34 15.86
N GLU A 87 2.33 2.86 16.59
CA GLU A 87 2.29 1.54 17.22
C GLU A 87 1.10 1.39 18.18
N GLN A 88 0.84 2.42 19.00
CA GLN A 88 -0.31 2.44 19.90
C GLN A 88 -1.64 2.46 19.14
N ALA A 89 -1.73 3.19 18.04
CA ALA A 89 -2.94 3.24 17.21
C ALA A 89 -3.25 1.89 16.59
N GLU A 90 -2.24 1.21 16.02
CA GLU A 90 -2.39 -0.14 15.46
C GLU A 90 -2.85 -1.15 16.51
N ALA A 91 -2.22 -1.14 17.69
CA ALA A 91 -2.62 -2.00 18.80
C ALA A 91 -4.08 -1.76 19.24
N LYS A 92 -4.52 -0.49 19.29
CA LYS A 92 -5.91 -0.14 19.66
C LYS A 92 -6.93 -0.58 18.60
N VAL A 93 -6.58 -0.52 17.32
CA VAL A 93 -7.47 -1.01 16.24
C VAL A 93 -7.71 -2.50 16.38
N LEU A 94 -6.67 -3.29 16.70
CA LEU A 94 -6.79 -4.73 16.94
C LEU A 94 -7.69 -5.05 18.16
N ASP A 95 -7.65 -4.21 19.18
CA ASP A 95 -8.49 -4.36 20.38
C ASP A 95 -9.93 -3.87 20.19
N THR A 96 -10.26 -3.27 19.05
CA THR A 96 -11.60 -2.75 18.81
C THR A 96 -12.59 -3.89 18.59
N GLU A 97 -13.77 -3.82 19.22
CA GLU A 97 -14.84 -4.82 19.05
C GLU A 97 -15.25 -5.00 17.57
N LEU A 98 -15.14 -3.96 16.76
CA LEU A 98 -15.34 -4.02 15.31
C LEU A 98 -14.35 -4.97 14.61
N TYR A 99 -13.06 -4.94 14.98
CA TYR A 99 -12.05 -5.83 14.43
C TYR A 99 -12.32 -7.28 14.84
N ARG A 100 -12.59 -7.50 16.14
CA ARG A 100 -12.98 -8.83 16.65
C ARG A 100 -14.25 -9.37 15.99
N ARG A 101 -15.27 -8.53 15.81
CA ARG A 101 -16.52 -8.91 15.14
C ARG A 101 -16.28 -9.23 13.67
N SER A 102 -15.42 -8.48 12.99
CA SER A 102 -15.05 -8.74 11.60
C SER A 102 -14.31 -10.07 11.46
N GLN A 103 -13.36 -10.36 12.34
CA GLN A 103 -12.66 -11.65 12.44
C GLN A 103 -13.63 -12.81 12.66
N ARG A 104 -14.56 -12.70 13.62
CA ARG A 104 -15.59 -13.74 13.85
C ARG A 104 -16.45 -13.95 12.61
N ARG A 105 -16.90 -12.88 11.96
CA ARG A 105 -17.72 -12.97 10.74
C ARG A 105 -16.96 -13.60 9.57
N ALA A 106 -15.67 -13.32 9.44
CA ALA A 106 -14.81 -13.94 8.44
C ALA A 106 -14.69 -15.45 8.68
N ALA A 107 -14.36 -15.85 9.91
CA ALA A 107 -14.28 -17.26 10.30
C ALA A 107 -15.62 -18.01 10.10
N GLU A 108 -16.74 -17.39 10.46
CA GLU A 108 -18.07 -17.95 10.18
C GLU A 108 -18.33 -18.09 8.67
N GLY A 109 -17.82 -17.18 7.85
CA GLY A 109 -17.89 -17.24 6.40
C GLY A 109 -17.11 -18.42 5.83
N GLU A 110 -15.89 -18.62 6.30
CA GLU A 110 -15.01 -19.73 5.93
C GLU A 110 -15.62 -21.07 6.30
N ASP A 111 -16.08 -21.22 7.55
CA ASP A 111 -16.72 -22.47 8.01
C ASP A 111 -18.00 -22.79 7.21
N ARG A 112 -18.81 -21.77 6.89
CA ARG A 112 -19.97 -21.96 5.99
C ARG A 112 -19.54 -22.41 4.59
N ALA A 113 -18.51 -21.79 4.02
CA ALA A 113 -18.00 -22.14 2.70
C ALA A 113 -17.46 -23.58 2.68
N GLU A 114 -16.72 -23.99 3.70
CA GLU A 114 -16.22 -25.36 3.81
C GLU A 114 -17.34 -26.40 3.97
N ARG A 115 -18.34 -26.11 4.82
CA ARG A 115 -19.50 -26.99 4.98
C ARG A 115 -20.24 -27.16 3.67
N TYR A 116 -20.49 -26.06 2.96
CA TYR A 116 -21.14 -26.09 1.66
C TYR A 116 -20.31 -26.87 0.64
N ALA A 117 -18.99 -26.67 0.59
CA ALA A 117 -18.11 -27.42 -0.29
C ALA A 117 -18.12 -28.93 -0.01
N ARG A 118 -18.17 -29.33 1.27
CA ARG A 118 -18.32 -30.73 1.68
C ARG A 118 -19.67 -31.31 1.27
N GLU A 119 -20.75 -30.56 1.45
CA GLU A 119 -22.10 -30.97 1.06
C GLU A 119 -22.23 -31.17 -0.45
N ILE A 120 -21.74 -30.23 -1.25
CA ILE A 120 -21.71 -30.34 -2.71
C ILE A 120 -20.90 -31.56 -3.16
N ARG A 121 -19.74 -31.80 -2.54
CA ARG A 121 -18.90 -32.96 -2.89
C ARG A 121 -19.62 -34.28 -2.60
N GLY A 122 -20.19 -34.43 -1.41
CA GLY A 122 -20.94 -35.62 -1.04
C GLY A 122 -22.20 -35.82 -1.90
N GLY A 123 -22.91 -34.73 -2.22
CA GLY A 123 -24.05 -34.77 -3.13
C GLY A 123 -23.67 -35.19 -4.55
N SER A 124 -22.52 -34.74 -5.04
CA SER A 124 -21.99 -35.12 -6.35
C SER A 124 -21.61 -36.60 -6.41
N GLU A 125 -21.00 -37.15 -5.35
CA GLU A 125 -20.65 -38.58 -5.26
C GLU A 125 -21.92 -39.45 -5.33
N VAL A 126 -22.94 -39.13 -4.53
CA VAL A 126 -24.23 -39.86 -4.55
C VAL A 126 -24.92 -39.71 -5.91
N TYR A 127 -24.86 -38.54 -6.53
CA TYR A 127 -25.43 -38.31 -7.85
C TYR A 127 -24.70 -39.13 -8.94
N GLN A 128 -23.36 -39.19 -8.89
CA GLN A 128 -22.56 -40.00 -9.81
C GLN A 128 -22.94 -41.48 -9.73
N ASP A 129 -22.99 -42.06 -8.53
CA ASP A 129 -23.38 -43.46 -8.34
C ASP A 129 -24.80 -43.72 -8.85
N ARG A 130 -25.74 -42.81 -8.59
CA ARG A 130 -27.12 -42.94 -9.08
C ARG A 130 -27.19 -42.93 -10.61
N VAL A 131 -26.49 -42.01 -11.27
CA VAL A 131 -26.48 -41.91 -12.73
C VAL A 131 -25.82 -43.13 -13.36
N LEU A 132 -24.69 -43.58 -12.81
CA LEU A 132 -23.98 -44.76 -13.29
C LEU A 132 -24.81 -46.04 -13.09
N GLY A 133 -25.44 -46.22 -11.93
CA GLY A 133 -26.30 -47.37 -11.68
C GLY A 133 -27.54 -47.40 -12.59
N GLN A 134 -28.12 -46.24 -12.91
CA GLN A 134 -29.23 -46.17 -13.86
C GLN A 134 -28.79 -46.54 -15.28
N LEU A 135 -27.61 -46.08 -15.71
CA LEU A 135 -27.01 -46.46 -16.99
C LEU A 135 -26.70 -47.96 -17.07
N GLU A 136 -26.18 -48.54 -15.99
CA GLU A 136 -25.91 -49.99 -15.91
C GLU A 136 -27.19 -50.80 -16.09
N GLY A 137 -28.27 -50.44 -15.39
CA GLY A 137 -29.57 -51.10 -15.52
C GLY A 137 -30.08 -51.08 -16.97
N TRP A 138 -30.01 -49.92 -17.63
CA TRP A 138 -30.40 -49.81 -19.04
C TRP A 138 -29.57 -50.69 -19.98
N PHE A 139 -28.26 -50.83 -19.73
CA PHE A 139 -27.41 -51.73 -20.50
C PHE A 139 -27.75 -53.20 -20.24
N GLN A 140 -28.06 -53.59 -19.01
CA GLN A 140 -28.49 -54.96 -18.70
C GLN A 140 -29.80 -55.31 -19.42
N ASP A 141 -30.80 -54.43 -19.35
CA ASP A 141 -32.09 -54.64 -20.04
C ASP A 141 -31.90 -54.74 -21.57
N SER A 142 -31.04 -53.88 -22.13
CA SER A 142 -30.70 -53.91 -23.56
C SER A 142 -30.00 -55.21 -23.97
N LEU A 143 -29.08 -55.72 -23.14
CA LEU A 143 -28.40 -56.99 -23.39
C LEU A 143 -29.36 -58.19 -23.32
N VAL A 144 -30.30 -58.17 -22.37
CA VAL A 144 -31.37 -59.19 -22.28
C VAL A 144 -32.22 -59.17 -23.54
N SER A 145 -32.69 -57.99 -23.98
CA SER A 145 -33.48 -57.84 -25.19
C SER A 145 -32.75 -58.33 -26.46
N VAL A 146 -31.45 -58.08 -26.57
CA VAL A 146 -30.62 -58.62 -27.67
C VAL A 146 -30.51 -60.14 -27.58
N GLY A 147 -30.35 -60.70 -26.36
CA GLY A 147 -30.33 -62.14 -26.13
C GLY A 147 -31.63 -62.82 -26.55
N GLU A 148 -32.77 -62.24 -26.15
CA GLU A 148 -34.12 -62.67 -26.56
C GLU A 148 -34.28 -62.60 -28.08
N SER A 149 -33.95 -61.46 -28.69
CA SER A 149 -34.00 -61.28 -30.15
C SER A 149 -33.15 -62.31 -30.89
N ARG A 150 -31.96 -62.66 -30.37
CA ARG A 150 -31.11 -63.71 -30.95
C ARG A 150 -31.70 -65.11 -30.79
N GLN A 151 -32.34 -65.39 -29.66
CA GLN A 151 -32.98 -66.68 -29.41
C GLN A 151 -34.22 -66.87 -30.30
N GLU A 152 -35.00 -65.82 -30.52
CA GLU A 152 -36.09 -65.80 -31.50
C GLU A 152 -35.58 -66.07 -32.93
N LEU A 153 -34.49 -65.41 -33.33
CA LEU A 153 -33.87 -65.65 -34.64
C LEU A 153 -33.24 -67.05 -34.76
N GLY A 154 -32.73 -67.61 -33.67
CA GLY A 154 -32.18 -68.98 -33.63
C GLY A 154 -33.25 -70.07 -33.67
N ASN A 155 -34.43 -69.82 -33.10
CA ASN A 155 -35.57 -70.74 -33.10
C ASN A 155 -36.50 -70.58 -34.31
N SER A 156 -36.34 -69.51 -35.10
CA SER A 156 -37.08 -69.32 -36.34
C SER A 156 -36.34 -70.01 -37.49
N PRO A 157 -36.89 -71.11 -38.08
CA PRO A 157 -36.30 -71.65 -39.29
C PRO A 157 -36.41 -70.57 -40.36
N VAL A 158 -35.27 -70.13 -40.90
CA VAL A 158 -35.18 -69.13 -41.98
C VAL A 158 -36.08 -69.59 -43.14
N ARG A 159 -37.34 -69.16 -43.13
CA ARG A 159 -38.23 -69.24 -44.27
C ARG A 159 -37.77 -68.15 -45.21
N ARG A 160 -36.96 -68.53 -46.20
CA ARG A 160 -36.85 -67.72 -47.42
C ARG A 160 -38.20 -67.77 -48.11
N SER A 161 -39.08 -66.83 -47.79
CA SER A 161 -40.23 -66.53 -48.63
C SER A 161 -39.72 -65.74 -49.85
N PRO A 162 -40.19 -66.06 -51.07
CA PRO A 162 -39.77 -65.34 -52.26
C PRO A 162 -40.29 -63.90 -52.23
N MET A 163 -39.47 -62.98 -52.73
CA MET A 163 -39.82 -61.57 -52.91
C MET A 163 -41.11 -61.42 -53.74
N PRO A 164 -42.13 -60.66 -53.30
CA PRO A 164 -43.20 -60.24 -54.18
C PRO A 164 -42.69 -59.15 -55.15
N ALA A 165 -43.19 -59.22 -56.38
CA ALA A 165 -42.86 -58.34 -57.48
C ALA A 165 -43.22 -56.87 -57.18
N ALA A 166 -42.43 -55.97 -57.77
CA ALA A 166 -42.54 -54.53 -57.63
C ALA A 166 -43.91 -54.00 -58.08
N GLU A 167 -44.55 -53.22 -57.21
CA GLU A 167 -45.55 -52.22 -57.59
C GLU A 167 -45.12 -50.85 -57.04
N THR A 168 -45.31 -49.85 -57.91
CA THR A 168 -44.81 -48.47 -57.90
C THR A 168 -45.23 -47.63 -56.68
N PRO A 169 -44.40 -46.67 -56.23
CA PRO A 169 -44.69 -45.85 -55.05
C PRO A 169 -45.74 -44.76 -55.36
N PRO A 170 -46.63 -44.43 -54.40
CA PRO A 170 -47.48 -43.24 -54.48
C PRO A 170 -46.70 -41.95 -54.15
N PRO A 171 -47.19 -40.78 -54.57
CA PRO A 171 -46.40 -39.57 -54.68
C PRO A 171 -46.09 -38.91 -53.33
N GLU A 172 -44.93 -38.26 -53.29
CA GLU A 172 -44.44 -37.44 -52.18
C GLU A 172 -45.39 -36.26 -51.91
N GLU A 173 -45.94 -36.19 -50.71
CA GLU A 173 -46.60 -34.99 -50.19
C GLU A 173 -45.74 -34.38 -49.08
N ASN A 174 -45.21 -33.21 -49.38
CA ASN A 174 -44.36 -32.38 -48.53
C ASN A 174 -45.15 -31.73 -47.39
N GLY A 175 -44.49 -31.60 -46.23
CA GLY A 175 -44.86 -30.67 -45.15
C GLY A 175 -45.44 -31.38 -43.93
N HIS A 176 -44.92 -31.25 -42.72
CA HIS A 176 -44.52 -29.99 -42.11
C HIS A 176 -43.42 -30.21 -41.05
N GLY A 177 -42.43 -29.31 -41.10
CA GLY A 177 -41.35 -29.24 -40.13
C GLY A 177 -41.84 -28.80 -38.76
N TRP A 178 -41.46 -29.56 -37.74
CA TRP A 178 -41.44 -29.08 -36.37
C TRP A 178 -40.07 -28.45 -36.10
N ARG A 179 -40.02 -27.12 -36.01
CA ARG A 179 -38.88 -26.41 -35.43
C ARG A 179 -39.03 -26.40 -33.91
N ALA A 180 -38.00 -26.92 -33.25
CA ALA A 180 -37.75 -26.71 -31.83
C ALA A 180 -37.71 -25.21 -31.51
N SER A 181 -38.44 -24.81 -30.47
CA SER A 181 -38.23 -23.51 -29.83
C SER A 181 -37.21 -23.70 -28.71
N SER A 182 -36.08 -23.01 -28.83
CA SER A 182 -35.05 -22.89 -27.79
C SER A 182 -34.74 -21.40 -27.65
N ALA A 183 -34.87 -20.88 -26.43
CA ALA A 183 -34.07 -19.85 -25.77
C ALA A 183 -34.87 -19.27 -24.59
#